data_AF-A0A564Y691-F1
#
_entry.id   AF-A0A564Y691-F1
#
_cell.length_a   1.000
_cell.length_b   1.000
_cell.length_c   1.000
_cell.angle_alpha   90.00
_cell.angle_beta   90.00
_cell.angle_gamma   90.00
#
_symmetry.space_group_name_H-M   'P 1'
#
loop_
_entity.id
_entity.type
_entity.pdbx_description
1 polymer ?
#
loop_
_entity_poly.entity_id
_entity_poly.type
_entity_poly.pdbx_seq_one_letter_code
_entity_poly.pdbx_strand_id
1 'polypeptide(L)'
;MRGDGVTKHQLRFRKQRDRKEKAKEKRERQRKQKKSGTIAGFPQTLESLHRVSPRTIGFCKELSRVIPNLTLAPRWHQSLKKLIPKAIEHGYTALLVVNEDMKRLNTLVVSHLPHGPTATFRLSNVTPRRKLRGLKNRGIEDGVIPHLILNRFMTTLGRRVERIIGALFPLESRGVPQPHCRTVVFHNQRDFIFFRHYRYIHKKNDGKTVNEDDPEAESSMEPLDRVAVNEVGPRFTLKLKSIQRGTFDSQFGEYEWVKKGSVIGNSRRTFVL
;
A
#
# COMPACT_ATOMS: atom_id res chain seq x y z
N MET A 1 24.71 -34.06 -35.61
CA MET A 1 25.05 -33.75 -34.21
C MET A 1 23.75 -33.48 -33.45
N ARG A 2 23.42 -34.31 -32.45
CA ARG A 2 22.13 -34.26 -31.73
C ARG A 2 22.16 -33.12 -30.72
N GLY A 3 21.18 -32.20 -30.78
CA GLY A 3 21.06 -31.08 -29.86
C GLY A 3 20.50 -31.53 -28.51
N ASP A 4 21.20 -31.17 -27.43
CA ASP A 4 20.83 -31.44 -26.04
C ASP A 4 19.53 -30.70 -25.65
N GLY A 5 18.40 -31.38 -25.83
CA GLY A 5 17.08 -30.89 -25.42
C GLY A 5 16.82 -31.16 -23.94
N VAL A 6 17.00 -30.15 -23.08
CA VAL A 6 16.59 -30.20 -21.67
C VAL A 6 15.09 -30.52 -21.59
N THR A 7 14.74 -31.66 -20.98
CA THR A 7 13.35 -32.12 -20.91
C THR A 7 12.52 -31.25 -19.95
N LYS A 8 11.21 -31.13 -20.22
CA LYS A 8 10.24 -30.38 -19.37
C LYS A 8 10.30 -30.82 -17.89
N HIS A 9 10.63 -32.09 -17.65
CA HIS A 9 10.84 -32.66 -16.32
C HIS A 9 12.06 -32.05 -15.62
N GLN A 10 13.23 -32.05 -16.26
CA GLN A 10 14.46 -31.45 -15.74
C GLN A 10 14.27 -29.95 -15.43
N LEU A 11 13.52 -29.23 -16.26
CA LEU A 11 13.23 -27.81 -16.04
C LEU A 11 12.35 -27.57 -14.79
N ARG A 12 11.42 -28.47 -14.48
CA ARG A 12 10.59 -28.42 -13.26
C ARG A 12 11.40 -28.69 -12.00
N PHE A 13 12.29 -29.69 -12.04
CA PHE A 13 13.20 -29.99 -10.93
C PHE A 13 14.11 -28.81 -10.62
N ARG A 14 14.67 -28.16 -11.65
CA ARG A 14 15.49 -26.95 -11.48
C ARG A 14 14.71 -25.82 -10.80
N LYS A 15 13.50 -25.52 -11.29
CA LYS A 15 12.62 -24.50 -10.67
C LYS A 15 12.24 -24.82 -9.22
N GLN A 16 12.06 -26.10 -8.87
CA GLN A 16 11.77 -26.49 -7.48
C GLN A 16 12.99 -26.32 -6.59
N ARG A 17 14.19 -26.67 -7.08
CA ARG A 17 15.45 -26.48 -6.37
C ARG A 17 15.71 -25.00 -6.12
N ASP A 18 15.59 -24.16 -7.15
CA ASP A 18 15.77 -22.71 -7.04
C ASP A 18 14.79 -22.08 -6.03
N ARG A 19 13.54 -22.57 -5.98
CA ARG A 19 12.54 -22.11 -4.99
C ARG A 19 12.92 -22.51 -3.56
N LYS A 20 13.41 -23.75 -3.36
CA LYS A 20 13.87 -24.22 -2.05
C LYS A 20 15.09 -23.45 -1.58
N GLU A 21 16.01 -23.17 -2.49
CA GLU A 21 17.24 -22.43 -2.22
C GLU A 21 16.95 -20.98 -1.84
N LYS A 22 16.12 -20.26 -2.62
CA LYS A 22 15.64 -18.91 -2.27
C LYS A 22 14.88 -18.87 -0.95
N ALA A 23 14.13 -19.92 -0.62
CA ALA A 23 13.43 -20.01 0.66
C ALA A 23 14.40 -20.23 1.84
N LYS A 24 15.45 -21.02 1.65
CA LYS A 24 16.52 -21.26 2.64
C LYS A 24 17.31 -19.97 2.88
N GLU A 25 17.71 -19.29 1.81
CA GLU A 25 18.45 -18.03 1.86
C GLU A 25 17.64 -16.91 2.55
N LYS A 26 16.33 -16.81 2.25
CA LYS A 26 15.41 -15.89 2.95
C LYS A 26 15.33 -16.18 4.46
N ARG A 27 15.29 -17.46 4.85
CA ARG A 27 15.27 -17.87 6.27
C ARG A 27 16.58 -17.54 6.99
N GLU A 28 17.71 -17.75 6.33
CA GLU A 28 19.02 -17.40 6.88
C GLU A 28 19.19 -15.89 7.02
N ARG A 29 18.75 -15.11 6.03
CA ARG A 29 18.73 -13.63 6.11
C ARG A 29 17.87 -13.13 7.28
N GLN A 30 16.69 -13.73 7.48
CA GLN A 30 15.82 -13.41 8.63
C GLN A 30 16.47 -13.80 9.97
N ARG A 31 17.16 -14.94 10.04
CA ARG A 31 17.91 -15.35 11.25
C ARG A 31 19.08 -14.41 11.54
N LYS A 32 19.82 -13.98 10.51
CA LYS A 32 20.90 -13.01 10.64
C LYS A 32 20.38 -11.64 11.10
N GLN A 33 19.26 -11.17 10.56
CA GLN A 33 18.58 -9.93 11.02
C GLN A 33 18.08 -10.04 12.47
N LYS A 34 17.51 -11.19 12.87
CA LYS A 34 17.13 -11.43 14.27
C LYS A 34 18.33 -11.43 15.22
N LYS A 35 19.49 -11.94 14.77
CA LYS A 35 20.72 -11.97 15.57
C LYS A 35 21.44 -10.62 15.65
N SER A 36 21.34 -9.77 14.63
CA SER A 36 22.06 -8.50 14.58
C SER A 36 21.37 -7.36 15.35
N GLY A 37 20.18 -7.58 15.91
CA GLY A 37 19.41 -6.55 16.62
C GLY A 37 19.02 -5.34 15.76
N THR A 38 19.36 -5.36 14.47
CA THR A 38 19.08 -4.29 13.52
C THR A 38 17.60 -4.36 13.17
N ILE A 39 16.81 -3.47 13.77
CA ILE A 39 15.41 -3.26 13.40
C ILE A 39 15.40 -2.76 11.96
N ALA A 40 15.33 -3.68 11.00
CA ALA A 40 15.01 -3.33 9.62
C ALA A 40 13.70 -2.57 9.66
N GLY A 41 13.70 -1.32 9.17
CA GLY A 41 12.73 -0.27 9.51
C GLY A 41 11.26 -0.69 9.53
N PHE A 42 10.47 0.02 10.34
CA PHE A 42 9.02 -0.12 10.58
C PHE A 42 8.39 -1.36 9.94
N PRO A 43 8.61 -2.56 10.50
CA PRO A 43 8.08 -3.76 9.89
C PRO A 43 6.56 -3.73 10.04
N GLN A 44 5.85 -3.94 8.93
CA GLN A 44 4.39 -4.07 8.91
C GLN A 44 4.04 -5.46 8.44
N THR A 45 3.10 -6.14 9.10
CA THR A 45 2.60 -7.42 8.59
C THR A 45 1.28 -7.19 7.87
N LEU A 46 1.16 -7.71 6.65
CA LEU A 46 -0.14 -7.86 5.99
C LEU A 46 -0.58 -9.32 6.06
N GLU A 47 -1.66 -9.58 6.78
CA GLU A 47 -2.23 -10.91 6.96
C GLU A 47 -3.51 -11.06 6.12
N SER A 48 -3.54 -12.06 5.23
CA SER A 48 -4.72 -12.42 4.46
C SER A 48 -5.36 -13.72 4.97
N LEU A 49 -6.70 -13.80 5.03
CA LEU A 49 -7.47 -14.98 5.47
C LEU A 49 -7.03 -16.31 4.80
N HIS A 50 -7.31 -17.45 5.44
CA HIS A 50 -6.81 -18.77 5.03
C HIS A 50 -7.35 -19.31 3.69
N ARG A 51 -8.51 -18.85 3.23
CA ARG A 51 -9.11 -19.20 1.93
C ARG A 51 -9.41 -17.95 1.11
N VAL A 52 -8.38 -17.14 0.90
CA VAL A 52 -8.49 -15.95 0.06
C VAL A 52 -8.44 -16.31 -1.41
N SER A 53 -9.22 -15.60 -2.21
CA SER A 53 -9.19 -15.76 -3.66
C SER A 53 -7.83 -15.34 -4.22
N PRO A 54 -7.43 -15.87 -5.39
CA PRO A 54 -6.24 -15.40 -6.10
C PRO A 54 -6.25 -13.88 -6.35
N ARG A 55 -7.43 -13.27 -6.45
CA ARG A 55 -7.59 -11.82 -6.59
C ARG A 55 -7.14 -11.09 -5.32
N THR A 56 -7.55 -11.56 -4.16
CA THR A 56 -7.14 -10.98 -2.87
C THR A 56 -5.65 -11.16 -2.65
N ILE A 57 -5.10 -12.36 -2.90
CA ILE A 57 -3.65 -12.60 -2.81
C ILE A 57 -2.89 -11.66 -3.76
N GLY A 58 -3.38 -11.48 -4.99
CA GLY A 58 -2.79 -10.55 -5.95
C GLY A 58 -2.80 -9.11 -5.43
N PHE A 59 -3.92 -8.65 -4.88
CA PHE A 59 -4.02 -7.33 -4.26
C PHE A 59 -3.06 -7.16 -3.08
N CYS A 60 -2.97 -8.14 -2.19
CA CYS A 60 -2.04 -8.13 -1.05
C CYS A 60 -0.57 -8.02 -1.51
N LYS A 61 -0.19 -8.74 -2.56
CA LYS A 61 1.14 -8.65 -3.18
C LYS A 61 1.41 -7.31 -3.87
N GLU A 62 0.37 -6.69 -4.44
CA GLU A 62 0.48 -5.35 -4.99
C GLU A 62 0.66 -4.33 -3.85
N LEU A 63 -0.11 -4.44 -2.77
CA LEU A 63 -0.02 -3.56 -1.61
C LEU A 63 1.33 -3.66 -0.89
N SER A 64 1.90 -4.87 -0.78
CA SER A 64 3.24 -5.08 -0.21
C SER A 64 4.35 -4.44 -1.02
N ARG A 65 4.12 -4.15 -2.31
CA ARG A 65 5.09 -3.41 -3.13
C ARG A 65 4.92 -1.90 -2.97
N VAL A 66 3.73 -1.41 -2.62
CA VAL A 66 3.50 0.02 -2.47
C VAL A 66 3.95 0.52 -1.11
N ILE A 67 3.58 -0.17 -0.04
CA ILE A 67 3.94 0.22 1.33
C ILE A 67 5.34 -0.31 1.65
N PRO A 68 6.31 0.56 2.01
CA PRO A 68 7.64 0.13 2.42
C PRO A 68 7.59 -0.79 3.64
N ASN A 69 8.56 -1.71 3.75
CA ASN A 69 8.74 -2.60 4.91
C ASN A 69 7.54 -3.51 5.24
N LEU A 70 6.63 -3.71 4.29
CA LEU A 70 5.47 -4.57 4.46
C LEU A 70 5.82 -6.03 4.13
N THR A 71 5.69 -6.90 5.14
CA THR A 71 5.83 -8.35 5.03
C THR A 71 4.47 -8.99 4.85
N LEU A 72 4.27 -9.67 3.72
CA LEU A 72 3.06 -10.44 3.45
C LEU A 72 3.15 -11.81 4.13
N ALA A 73 2.17 -12.13 4.96
CA ALA A 73 2.01 -13.42 5.60
C ALA A 73 0.56 -13.93 5.45
N PRO A 74 0.36 -15.26 5.38
CA PRO A 74 -0.97 -15.85 5.41
C PRO A 74 -1.44 -16.09 6.85
N ARG A 75 -2.72 -15.85 7.10
CA ARG A 75 -3.29 -15.84 8.45
C ARG A 75 -3.51 -17.24 9.07
N TRP A 76 -3.54 -18.30 8.26
CA TRP A 76 -3.74 -19.70 8.68
C TRP A 76 -4.76 -19.93 9.80
N HIS A 77 -6.00 -19.45 9.65
CA HIS A 77 -7.09 -19.61 10.62
C HIS A 77 -6.85 -19.01 12.03
N GLN A 78 -5.79 -18.22 12.23
CA GLN A 78 -5.53 -17.60 13.52
C GLN A 78 -6.44 -16.38 13.74
N SER A 79 -6.97 -16.22 14.95
CA SER A 79 -7.70 -15.00 15.34
C SER A 79 -6.73 -13.83 15.47
N LEU A 80 -7.21 -12.60 15.27
CA LEU A 80 -6.37 -11.40 15.43
C LEU A 80 -5.81 -11.28 16.84
N LYS A 81 -6.59 -11.70 17.86
CA LYS A 81 -6.17 -11.79 19.25
C LYS A 81 -4.93 -12.67 19.47
N LYS A 82 -4.73 -13.72 18.65
CA LYS A 82 -3.53 -14.57 18.70
C LYS A 82 -2.37 -14.02 17.86
N LEU A 83 -2.67 -13.24 16.82
CA LEU A 83 -1.67 -12.70 15.90
C LEU A 83 -1.02 -11.42 16.44
N ILE A 84 -1.79 -10.56 17.11
CA ILE A 84 -1.30 -9.29 17.67
C ILE A 84 -0.12 -9.52 18.64
N PRO A 85 -0.21 -10.40 19.65
CA PRO A 85 0.91 -10.66 20.56
C PRO A 85 2.15 -11.19 19.83
N LYS A 86 1.96 -12.11 18.87
CA LYS A 86 3.05 -12.63 18.05
C LYS A 86 3.68 -11.54 17.18
N ALA A 87 2.87 -10.64 16.63
CA ALA A 87 3.36 -9.54 15.81
C ALA A 87 4.18 -8.54 16.66
N ILE A 88 3.73 -8.26 17.88
CA ILE A 88 4.46 -7.45 18.86
C ILE A 88 5.79 -8.11 19.22
N GLU A 89 5.79 -9.40 19.53
CA GLU A 89 7.00 -10.18 19.83
C GLU A 89 8.01 -10.18 18.67
N HIS A 90 7.52 -10.16 17.44
CA HIS A 90 8.35 -10.06 16.23
C HIS A 90 8.79 -8.62 15.91
N GLY A 91 8.40 -7.62 16.71
CA GLY A 91 8.78 -6.22 16.54
C GLY A 91 7.99 -5.47 15.46
N TYR A 92 6.83 -5.99 15.02
CA TYR A 92 5.98 -5.29 14.05
C TYR A 92 5.33 -4.05 14.64
N THR A 93 5.25 -3.00 13.81
CA THR A 93 4.71 -1.68 14.18
C THR A 93 3.25 -1.52 13.79
N ALA A 94 2.80 -2.24 12.75
CA ALA A 94 1.40 -2.31 12.38
C ALA A 94 1.03 -3.68 11.79
N LEU A 95 -0.23 -4.03 11.97
CA LEU A 95 -0.89 -5.18 11.38
C LEU A 95 -1.99 -4.71 10.42
N LEU A 96 -1.85 -5.07 9.16
CA LEU A 96 -2.85 -4.84 8.11
C LEU A 96 -3.57 -6.15 7.83
N VAL A 97 -4.90 -6.13 7.82
CA VAL A 97 -5.71 -7.33 7.58
C VAL A 97 -6.67 -7.05 6.44
N VAL A 98 -6.57 -7.85 5.38
CA VAL A 98 -7.45 -7.76 4.23
C VAL A 98 -8.48 -8.88 4.30
N ASN A 99 -9.75 -8.50 4.38
CA ASN A 99 -10.89 -9.39 4.41
C ASN A 99 -11.65 -9.39 3.08
N GLU A 100 -12.16 -10.56 2.75
CA GLU A 100 -12.90 -10.87 1.53
C GLU A 100 -14.24 -11.49 1.90
N ASP A 101 -15.26 -11.17 1.11
CA ASP A 101 -16.63 -11.66 1.24
C ASP A 101 -17.14 -12.07 -0.16
N MET A 102 -17.68 -13.28 -0.28
CA MET A 102 -18.12 -13.86 -1.57
C MET A 102 -17.15 -13.63 -2.74
N LYS A 103 -15.86 -13.91 -2.52
CA LYS A 103 -14.77 -13.71 -3.50
C LYS A 103 -14.53 -12.23 -3.91
N ARG A 104 -15.01 -11.26 -3.12
CA ARG A 104 -14.83 -9.81 -3.32
C ARG A 104 -14.16 -9.18 -2.10
N LEU A 105 -13.09 -8.43 -2.35
CA LEU A 105 -12.43 -7.59 -1.33
C LEU A 105 -13.46 -6.66 -0.67
N ASN A 106 -13.54 -6.70 0.67
CA ASN A 106 -14.60 -6.00 1.42
C ASN A 106 -14.04 -5.05 2.49
N THR A 107 -13.08 -5.49 3.30
CA THR A 107 -12.64 -4.72 4.47
C THR A 107 -11.13 -4.74 4.61
N LEU A 108 -10.56 -3.59 4.96
CA LEU A 108 -9.17 -3.41 5.34
C LEU A 108 -9.14 -2.95 6.79
N VAL A 109 -8.44 -3.68 7.66
CA VAL A 109 -8.20 -3.30 9.05
C VAL A 109 -6.74 -2.88 9.17
N VAL A 110 -6.50 -1.75 9.82
CA VAL A 110 -5.16 -1.24 10.13
C VAL A 110 -5.07 -1.10 11.65
N SER A 111 -4.27 -1.94 12.30
CA SER A 111 -4.02 -1.90 13.74
C SER A 111 -2.56 -1.51 13.98
N HIS A 112 -2.34 -0.39 14.66
CA HIS A 112 -0.99 0.00 15.09
C HIS A 112 -0.63 -0.73 16.39
N LEU A 113 0.58 -1.25 16.46
CA LEU A 113 1.12 -2.04 17.57
C LEU A 113 2.16 -1.22 18.33
N PRO A 114 2.41 -1.50 19.63
CA PRO A 114 1.77 -2.52 20.47
C PRO A 114 0.43 -2.11 21.07
N HIS A 115 0.19 -0.81 21.26
CA HIS A 115 -1.03 -0.25 21.89
C HIS A 115 -1.66 0.86 21.05
N GLY A 116 -1.35 0.90 19.75
CA GLY A 116 -1.86 1.92 18.84
C GLY A 116 -3.32 1.68 18.44
N PRO A 117 -3.98 2.69 17.85
CA PRO A 117 -5.39 2.58 17.46
C PRO A 117 -5.60 1.59 16.32
N THR A 118 -6.85 1.12 16.21
CA THR A 118 -7.27 0.24 15.12
C THR A 118 -8.36 0.89 14.29
N ALA A 119 -8.07 1.16 13.02
CA ALA A 119 -9.04 1.67 12.07
C ALA A 119 -9.54 0.56 11.15
N THR A 120 -10.86 0.45 11.04
CA THR A 120 -11.52 -0.47 10.12
C THR A 120 -12.13 0.31 8.96
N PHE A 121 -11.77 -0.08 7.74
CA PHE A 121 -12.25 0.55 6.51
C PHE A 121 -13.04 -0.44 5.65
N ARG A 122 -14.14 0.03 5.06
CA ARG A 122 -14.72 -0.63 3.89
C ARG A 122 -13.79 -0.41 2.70
N LEU A 123 -13.34 -1.49 2.08
CA LEU A 123 -12.57 -1.51 0.85
C LEU A 123 -13.52 -1.72 -0.33
N SER A 124 -13.41 -0.87 -1.35
CA SER A 124 -14.26 -0.91 -2.53
C SER A 124 -13.50 -0.47 -3.78
N ASN A 125 -14.09 -0.67 -4.97
CA ASN A 125 -13.55 -0.23 -6.26
C ASN A 125 -12.11 -0.67 -6.51
N VAL A 126 -11.77 -1.90 -6.12
CA VAL A 126 -10.40 -2.42 -6.27
C VAL A 126 -10.12 -2.79 -7.72
N THR A 127 -9.32 -1.96 -8.39
CA THR A 127 -8.73 -2.22 -9.69
C THR A 127 -7.27 -2.64 -9.50
N PRO A 128 -6.94 -3.92 -9.74
CA PRO A 128 -5.56 -4.39 -9.62
C PRO A 128 -4.68 -3.75 -10.71
N ARG A 129 -3.40 -3.60 -10.43
CA ARG A 129 -2.41 -2.97 -11.31
C ARG A 129 -2.46 -3.54 -12.74
N ARG A 130 -2.60 -4.86 -12.89
CA ARG A 130 -2.63 -5.54 -14.20
C ARG A 130 -3.77 -5.11 -15.14
N LYS A 131 -4.82 -4.45 -14.62
CA LYS A 131 -5.95 -3.93 -15.40
C LYS A 131 -5.79 -2.46 -15.79
N LEU A 132 -4.71 -1.80 -15.36
CA LEU A 132 -4.45 -0.41 -15.73
C LEU A 132 -3.89 -0.33 -17.16
N ARG A 133 -4.35 0.67 -17.91
CA ARG A 133 -3.90 0.94 -19.28
C ARG A 133 -2.45 1.47 -19.28
N GLY A 134 -1.71 1.21 -20.34
CA GLY A 134 -0.36 1.78 -20.53
C GLY A 134 0.75 1.15 -19.68
N LEU A 135 0.56 -0.08 -19.18
CA LEU A 135 1.49 -0.74 -18.27
C LEU A 135 2.78 -1.27 -18.92
N LYS A 136 2.87 -1.26 -20.26
CA LYS A 136 4.07 -1.68 -21.00
C LYS A 136 5.25 -0.82 -20.50
N ASN A 137 6.22 -1.46 -19.84
CA ASN A 137 7.47 -0.86 -19.33
C ASN A 137 7.36 0.05 -18.09
N ARG A 138 6.27 -0.04 -17.29
CA ARG A 138 6.07 0.81 -16.09
C ARG A 138 6.08 0.01 -14.79
N GLY A 139 7.26 -0.51 -14.42
CA GLY A 139 7.49 -1.22 -13.15
C GLY A 139 7.35 -0.30 -11.93
N ILE A 140 7.07 -0.89 -10.77
CA ILE A 140 7.33 -0.22 -9.48
C ILE A 140 8.79 -0.57 -9.17
N GLU A 141 9.65 0.44 -9.04
CA GLU A 141 11.04 0.24 -8.67
C GLU A 141 11.12 -0.24 -7.22
N ASP A 142 11.86 -1.32 -7.00
CA ASP A 142 12.10 -1.85 -5.66
C ASP A 142 13.12 -0.96 -4.94
N GLY A 143 12.93 -0.71 -3.64
CA GLY A 143 13.85 0.08 -2.82
C GLY A 143 13.62 1.60 -2.81
N VAL A 144 12.78 2.14 -3.71
CA VAL A 144 12.44 3.57 -3.71
C VAL A 144 11.36 3.86 -2.67
N ILE A 145 11.61 4.82 -1.79
CA ILE A 145 10.61 5.28 -0.80
C ILE A 145 9.58 6.17 -1.52
N PRO A 146 8.27 5.94 -1.33
CA PRO A 146 7.25 6.76 -1.97
C PRO A 146 7.11 8.09 -1.25
N HIS A 147 6.92 9.17 -1.98
CA HIS A 147 6.38 10.40 -1.40
C HIS A 147 4.89 10.20 -1.07
N LEU A 148 4.45 10.63 0.10
CA LEU A 148 3.10 10.41 0.60
C LEU A 148 2.32 11.73 0.60
N ILE A 149 1.19 11.73 -0.12
CA ILE A 149 0.26 12.85 -0.18
C ILE A 149 -1.04 12.45 0.50
N LEU A 150 -1.41 13.14 1.57
CA LEU A 150 -2.67 12.96 2.29
C LEU A 150 -3.49 14.25 2.14
N ASN A 151 -4.51 14.23 1.28
CA ASN A 151 -5.26 15.43 0.89
C ASN A 151 -6.68 15.44 1.48
N ARG A 152 -7.09 16.62 1.95
CA ARG A 152 -8.46 16.96 2.39
C ARG A 152 -8.96 16.19 3.64
N PHE A 153 -8.07 15.91 4.59
CA PHE A 153 -8.43 15.40 5.92
C PHE A 153 -8.57 16.58 6.91
N MET A 154 -9.66 17.35 6.78
CA MET A 154 -9.76 18.66 7.44
C MET A 154 -10.25 18.56 8.88
N THR A 155 -11.19 17.63 9.15
CA THR A 155 -11.84 17.49 10.45
C THR A 155 -10.90 16.88 11.50
N THR A 156 -11.28 16.92 12.78
CA THR A 156 -10.50 16.26 13.86
C THR A 156 -10.37 14.75 13.63
N LEU A 157 -11.46 14.10 13.27
CA LEU A 157 -11.48 12.68 12.89
C LEU A 157 -10.69 12.44 11.59
N GLY A 158 -10.77 13.35 10.63
CA GLY A 158 -9.97 13.36 9.41
C GLY A 158 -8.48 13.29 9.70
N ARG A 159 -7.97 14.25 10.48
CA ARG A 159 -6.56 14.30 10.91
C ARG A 159 -6.17 13.06 11.72
N ARG A 160 -7.10 12.48 12.50
CA ARG A 160 -6.88 11.21 13.18
C ARG A 160 -6.64 10.07 12.18
N VAL A 161 -7.49 9.93 11.17
CA VAL A 161 -7.34 8.94 10.10
C VAL A 161 -6.08 9.19 9.29
N GLU A 162 -5.78 10.44 8.98
CA GLU A 162 -4.56 10.86 8.30
C GLU A 162 -3.31 10.37 9.05
N ARG A 163 -3.26 10.56 10.38
CA ARG A 163 -2.16 10.06 11.21
C ARG A 163 -2.07 8.53 11.19
N ILE A 164 -3.21 7.82 11.27
CA ILE A 164 -3.26 6.36 11.22
C ILE A 164 -2.73 5.84 9.88
N ILE A 165 -3.16 6.41 8.76
CA ILE A 165 -2.69 6.00 7.43
C ILE A 165 -1.23 6.40 7.22
N GLY A 166 -0.87 7.62 7.59
CA GLY A 166 0.46 8.15 7.38
C GLY A 166 1.55 7.46 8.21
N ALA A 167 1.21 6.93 9.38
CA ALA A 167 2.11 6.11 10.19
C ALA A 167 2.48 4.76 9.53
N LEU A 168 1.78 4.37 8.45
CA LEU A 168 2.17 3.22 7.63
C LEU A 168 3.33 3.52 6.68
N PHE A 169 3.82 4.76 6.63
CA PHE A 169 4.92 5.13 5.75
C PHE A 169 6.07 5.65 6.60
N PRO A 170 7.31 5.43 6.14
CA PRO A 170 8.48 5.94 6.83
C PRO A 170 8.50 7.48 6.78
N LEU A 171 9.24 8.12 7.69
CA LEU A 171 9.22 9.58 7.85
C LEU A 171 9.64 10.31 6.55
N GLU A 172 10.59 9.72 5.83
CA GLU A 172 11.13 10.18 4.56
C GLU A 172 10.04 10.31 3.48
N SER A 173 8.95 9.53 3.59
CA SER A 173 7.80 9.65 2.68
C SER A 173 7.11 11.02 2.78
N ARG A 174 7.23 11.73 3.91
CA ARG A 174 6.67 13.08 4.07
C ARG A 174 7.66 14.20 3.74
N GLY A 175 8.91 13.85 3.44
CA GLY A 175 9.94 14.80 3.06
C GLY A 175 9.81 15.30 1.62
N VAL A 176 10.82 16.05 1.18
CA VAL A 176 10.91 16.59 -0.18
C VAL A 176 10.91 15.43 -1.20
N PRO A 177 10.08 15.47 -2.25
CA PRO A 177 10.07 14.43 -3.28
C PRO A 177 11.41 14.43 -4.05
N GLN A 178 11.97 13.25 -4.25
CA GLN A 178 13.16 13.05 -5.08
C GLN A 178 12.81 13.11 -6.59
N PRO A 179 13.77 13.44 -7.48
CA PRO A 179 13.54 13.59 -8.92
C PRO A 179 12.93 12.36 -9.61
N HIS A 180 13.21 11.16 -9.08
CA HIS A 180 12.65 9.89 -9.54
C HIS A 180 11.76 9.24 -8.47
N CYS A 181 10.87 10.02 -7.86
CA CYS A 181 9.96 9.49 -6.85
C CYS A 181 8.73 8.79 -7.44
N ARG A 182 8.36 7.70 -6.77
CA ARG A 182 6.98 7.22 -6.76
C ARG A 182 6.18 8.01 -5.71
N THR A 183 4.89 8.20 -5.95
CA THR A 183 4.02 8.95 -5.05
C THR A 183 2.73 8.23 -4.78
N VAL A 184 2.42 8.10 -3.50
CA VAL A 184 1.20 7.50 -3.01
C VAL A 184 0.26 8.61 -2.54
N VAL A 185 -0.96 8.60 -3.06
CA VAL A 185 -1.95 9.63 -2.77
C VAL A 185 -3.15 8.99 -2.08
N PHE A 186 -3.52 9.53 -0.93
CA PHE A 186 -4.82 9.32 -0.30
C PHE A 186 -5.58 10.63 -0.36
N HIS A 187 -6.59 10.68 -1.23
CA HIS A 187 -7.43 11.86 -1.39
C HIS A 187 -8.79 11.63 -0.76
N ASN A 188 -9.13 12.39 0.28
CA ASN A 188 -10.45 12.34 0.88
C ASN A 188 -11.44 13.23 0.11
N GLN A 189 -12.56 12.66 -0.31
CA GLN A 189 -13.67 13.38 -0.92
C GLN A 189 -14.98 12.75 -0.44
N ARG A 190 -15.78 13.53 0.31
CA ARG A 190 -17.09 13.11 0.82
C ARG A 190 -17.04 11.79 1.64
N ASP A 191 -16.07 11.68 2.55
CA ASP A 191 -15.73 10.48 3.35
C ASP A 191 -15.25 9.26 2.55
N PHE A 192 -14.98 9.42 1.25
CA PHE A 192 -14.33 8.40 0.45
C PHE A 192 -12.86 8.76 0.27
N ILE A 193 -12.00 7.90 0.78
CA ILE A 193 -10.55 8.04 0.65
C ILE A 193 -10.14 7.27 -0.61
N PHE A 194 -9.82 8.00 -1.67
CA PHE A 194 -9.34 7.46 -2.92
C PHE A 194 -7.84 7.24 -2.85
N PHE A 195 -7.42 5.99 -3.04
CA PHE A 195 -6.02 5.63 -3.13
C PHE A 195 -5.56 5.62 -4.59
N ARG A 196 -4.43 6.27 -4.86
CA ARG A 196 -3.72 6.22 -6.14
C ARG A 196 -2.22 6.11 -5.91
N HIS A 197 -1.52 5.48 -6.85
CA HIS A 197 -0.07 5.33 -6.81
C HIS A 197 0.52 5.68 -8.17
N TYR A 198 1.29 6.75 -8.19
CA TYR A 198 1.89 7.36 -9.36
C TYR A 198 3.41 7.22 -9.36
N ARG A 199 4.00 7.35 -10.54
CA ARG A 199 5.43 7.58 -10.77
C ARG A 199 5.54 8.91 -11.51
N TYR A 200 6.31 9.84 -10.96
CA TYR A 200 6.61 11.11 -11.62
C TYR A 200 7.88 10.98 -12.43
N ILE A 201 7.88 11.59 -13.62
CA ILE A 201 9.05 11.71 -14.47
C ILE A 201 9.19 13.19 -14.80
N HIS A 202 10.22 13.81 -14.24
CA HIS A 202 10.62 15.15 -14.64
C HIS A 202 11.16 15.08 -16.06
N LYS A 203 10.54 15.84 -16.97
CA LYS A 203 11.04 16.03 -18.33
C LYS A 203 11.54 17.46 -18.42
N LYS A 204 12.83 17.61 -18.70
CA LYS A 204 13.36 18.88 -19.17
C LYS A 204 12.75 19.15 -20.54
N ASN A 205 12.22 20.34 -20.75
CA ASN A 205 11.81 20.76 -22.08
C ASN A 205 13.07 21.19 -22.84
N ASP A 206 13.44 20.45 -23.89
CA ASP A 206 14.48 20.87 -24.83
C ASP A 206 13.93 21.92 -25.81
N GLY A 207 13.36 23.03 -25.33
CA GLY A 207 13.01 24.26 -26.09
C GLY A 207 12.18 24.16 -27.40
N LYS A 208 11.85 22.96 -27.90
CA LYS A 208 11.29 22.73 -29.24
C LYS A 208 9.80 22.48 -29.16
N THR A 209 9.04 23.54 -28.89
CA THR A 209 7.67 23.64 -29.40
C THR A 209 7.68 24.75 -30.42
N VAL A 210 7.91 24.40 -31.69
CA VAL A 210 7.74 25.32 -32.80
C VAL A 210 6.25 25.57 -32.92
N ASN A 211 5.79 26.73 -32.49
CA ASN A 211 4.55 27.29 -32.99
C ASN A 211 4.95 28.03 -34.27
N GLU A 212 4.45 27.60 -35.43
CA GLU A 212 4.81 28.20 -36.74
C GLU A 212 4.26 29.63 -36.90
N ASP A 213 3.41 30.09 -35.98
CA ASP A 213 2.61 31.32 -36.14
C ASP A 213 3.15 32.56 -35.40
N ASP A 214 4.13 32.48 -34.50
CA ASP A 214 4.65 33.64 -33.74
C ASP A 214 6.12 33.48 -33.27
N PRO A 215 7.12 34.03 -33.99
CA PRO A 215 8.55 33.87 -33.67
C PRO A 215 9.11 34.80 -32.57
N GLU A 216 8.36 35.80 -32.09
CA GLU A 216 8.87 36.81 -31.12
C GLU A 216 8.65 36.43 -29.64
N ALA A 217 7.90 35.36 -29.34
CA ALA A 217 7.63 34.90 -27.97
C ALA A 217 8.78 34.05 -27.36
N GLU A 218 9.91 33.90 -28.05
CA GLU A 218 11.00 32.98 -27.68
C GLU A 218 11.95 33.46 -26.57
N SER A 219 12.08 34.77 -26.29
CA SER A 219 13.25 35.26 -25.53
C SER A 219 13.12 35.31 -23.99
N SER A 220 11.93 35.12 -23.41
CA SER A 220 11.74 35.36 -21.96
C SER A 220 11.10 34.22 -21.17
N MET A 221 10.89 33.04 -21.76
CA MET A 221 10.25 31.92 -21.04
C MET A 221 11.31 30.89 -20.61
N GLU A 222 11.73 31.00 -19.35
CA GLU A 222 12.54 29.99 -18.66
C GLU A 222 11.97 28.57 -18.93
N PRO A 223 12.82 27.56 -19.18
CA PRO A 223 12.36 26.21 -19.49
C PRO A 223 11.50 25.66 -18.35
N LEU A 224 10.17 25.64 -18.54
CA LEU A 224 9.26 25.05 -17.57
C LEU A 224 9.50 23.54 -17.51
N ASP A 225 9.98 23.07 -16.36
CA ASP A 225 10.05 21.63 -16.06
C ASP A 225 8.64 21.03 -16.15
N ARG A 226 8.44 20.10 -17.10
CA ARG A 226 7.15 19.40 -17.25
C ARG A 226 7.19 18.10 -16.47
N VAL A 227 6.20 17.91 -15.61
CA VAL A 227 6.05 16.69 -14.83
C VAL A 227 5.07 15.74 -15.52
N ALA A 228 5.58 14.62 -16.04
CA ALA A 228 4.74 13.56 -16.58
C ALA A 228 4.38 12.56 -15.46
N VAL A 229 3.08 12.25 -15.33
CA VAL A 229 2.57 11.37 -14.27
C VAL A 229 2.06 10.07 -14.87
N ASN A 230 2.56 8.95 -14.36
CA ASN A 230 2.13 7.62 -14.77
C ASN A 230 1.57 6.85 -13.59
N GLU A 231 0.39 6.25 -13.73
CA GLU A 231 -0.17 5.40 -12.69
C GLU A 231 0.44 3.99 -12.74
N VAL A 232 0.91 3.50 -11.58
CA VAL A 232 1.72 2.27 -11.50
C VAL A 232 1.22 1.25 -10.48
N GLY A 233 0.40 1.64 -9.50
CA GLY A 233 -0.13 0.74 -8.46
C GLY A 233 -1.65 0.54 -8.54
N PRO A 234 -2.24 -0.31 -7.68
CA PRO A 234 -3.68 -0.56 -7.69
C PRO A 234 -4.49 0.71 -7.37
N ARG A 235 -5.73 0.74 -7.85
CA ARG A 235 -6.75 1.71 -7.41
C ARG A 235 -7.67 1.05 -6.42
N PHE A 236 -8.03 1.76 -5.36
CA PHE A 236 -9.13 1.37 -4.49
C PHE A 236 -9.67 2.58 -3.73
N THR A 237 -10.83 2.40 -3.12
CA THR A 237 -11.48 3.41 -2.30
C THR A 237 -11.74 2.84 -0.92
N LEU A 238 -11.32 3.58 0.11
CA LEU A 238 -11.60 3.27 1.50
C LEU A 238 -12.72 4.16 2.02
N LYS A 239 -13.54 3.61 2.91
CA LYS A 239 -14.51 4.38 3.70
C LYS A 239 -14.42 3.94 5.15
N LEU A 240 -14.20 4.89 6.07
CA LEU A 240 -14.07 4.58 7.49
C LEU A 240 -15.36 3.94 8.02
N LYS A 241 -15.22 2.82 8.74
CA LYS A 241 -16.32 2.17 9.48
C LYS A 241 -16.21 2.44 10.98
N SER A 242 -15.02 2.34 11.54
CA SER A 242 -14.78 2.56 12.96
C SER A 242 -13.30 2.81 13.26
N ILE A 243 -13.05 3.44 14.41
CA ILE A 243 -11.75 3.58 15.05
C ILE A 243 -11.90 3.09 16.49
N GLN A 244 -11.06 2.13 16.88
CA GLN A 244 -10.90 1.68 18.25
C GLN A 244 -9.69 2.35 18.90
N ARG A 245 -9.79 2.62 20.20
CA ARG A 245 -8.66 2.97 21.05
C ARG A 245 -7.93 1.67 21.40
N GLY A 246 -6.68 1.57 20.97
CA GLY A 246 -5.88 0.35 21.12
C GLY A 246 -5.99 -0.65 19.96
N THR A 247 -5.33 -1.78 20.15
CA THR A 247 -5.26 -2.85 19.16
C THR A 247 -6.60 -3.54 18.99
N PHE A 248 -6.76 -4.32 17.91
CA PHE A 248 -8.04 -4.92 17.58
C PHE A 248 -8.58 -5.80 18.72
N ASP A 249 -9.67 -5.37 19.33
CA ASP A 249 -10.45 -6.15 20.29
C ASP A 249 -11.93 -6.14 19.90
N SER A 250 -12.50 -7.33 19.72
CA SER A 250 -13.90 -7.51 19.33
C SER A 250 -14.87 -7.51 20.52
N GLN A 251 -14.39 -7.79 21.74
CA GLN A 251 -15.26 -7.97 22.91
C GLN A 251 -15.27 -6.73 23.81
N PHE A 252 -14.09 -6.20 24.14
CA PHE A 252 -13.95 -5.11 25.12
C PHE A 252 -13.31 -3.84 24.54
N GLY A 253 -13.14 -3.79 23.21
CA GLY A 253 -12.51 -2.66 22.54
C GLY A 253 -13.33 -1.37 22.68
N GLU A 254 -12.73 -0.34 23.27
CA GLU A 254 -13.32 1.00 23.33
C GLU A 254 -13.27 1.65 21.94
N TYR A 255 -14.40 2.14 21.45
CA TYR A 255 -14.47 2.81 20.16
C TYR A 255 -14.36 4.32 20.32
N GLU A 256 -13.32 4.91 19.71
CA GLU A 256 -13.19 6.35 19.55
C GLU A 256 -14.29 6.89 18.62
N TRP A 257 -14.58 6.14 17.54
CA TRP A 257 -15.61 6.51 16.58
C TRP A 257 -16.19 5.28 15.89
N VAL A 258 -17.51 5.27 15.69
CA VAL A 258 -18.21 4.25 14.89
C VAL A 258 -19.19 4.93 13.97
N LYS A 259 -19.23 4.49 12.72
CA LYS A 259 -20.25 4.93 11.77
C LYS A 259 -21.62 4.40 12.19
N LYS A 260 -22.42 5.23 12.86
CA LYS A 260 -23.80 4.91 13.22
C LYS A 260 -24.71 5.15 12.02
N GLY A 261 -25.16 4.07 11.35
CA GLY A 261 -26.04 4.16 10.19
C GLY A 261 -27.43 4.75 10.50
N SER A 262 -27.90 4.63 11.75
CA SER A 262 -29.24 5.05 12.17
C SER A 262 -29.28 6.40 12.90
N VAL A 263 -28.14 6.86 13.44
CA VAL A 263 -28.09 8.01 14.39
C VAL A 263 -27.51 9.27 13.76
N ILE A 264 -26.60 9.11 12.79
CA ILE A 264 -26.23 10.22 11.92
C ILE A 264 -27.41 10.37 10.98
N GLY A 265 -28.24 11.40 11.21
CA GLY A 265 -29.40 11.67 10.36
C GLY A 265 -29.04 11.52 8.89
N ASN A 266 -29.99 11.08 8.06
CA ASN A 266 -29.83 10.73 6.64
C ASN A 266 -29.28 11.85 5.73
N SER A 267 -28.74 12.93 6.30
CA SER A 267 -28.02 13.98 5.60
C SER A 267 -26.80 13.40 4.87
N ARG A 268 -26.98 13.19 3.57
CA ARG A 268 -25.90 12.86 2.61
C ARG A 268 -24.94 14.05 2.39
N ARG A 269 -25.10 15.14 3.14
CA ARG A 269 -24.35 16.40 3.00
C ARG A 269 -23.34 16.62 4.12
N THR A 270 -23.42 15.89 5.22
CA THR A 270 -22.44 15.96 6.31
C THR A 270 -21.35 14.91 6.11
N PHE A 271 -20.09 15.35 6.19
CA PHE A 271 -18.90 14.51 6.07
C PHE A 271 -18.07 14.62 7.33
N VAL A 272 -17.45 13.52 7.74
CA VAL A 272 -16.76 13.39 9.04
C VAL A 272 -15.24 13.33 8.90
N LEU A 273 -14.68 13.13 7.71
CA LEU A 273 -13.24 13.07 7.43
C LEU A 273 -12.71 14.37 6.81
#